data_AF-A0A846DVA2-F1
#
_entry.id   AF-A0A846DVA2-F1
#
_cell.length_a   1.000
_cell.length_b   1.000
_cell.length_c   1.000
_cell.angle_alpha   90.00
_cell.angle_beta   90.00
_cell.angle_gamma   90.00
#
_symmetry.space_group_name_H-M   'P 1'
#
loop_
_entity.id
_entity.type
_entity.pdbx_description
1 polymer ?
#
loop_
_entity_poly.entity_id
_entity_poly.type
_entity_poly.pdbx_seq_one_letter_code
_entity_poly.pdbx_strand_id
1 'polypeptide(L)'
;MPRLDDLAAKAEDPVPAPRHEIVYLTDDAYPSALRFDDWKVIFGEQRAKGARVWSEPFVSLRSPLILNLRRDPFERAPEESTNYYEWRLKHAFVIAPAQGYFSLFLDTFRDYPPRQIPASFGIDSLLEDLVKDLENMNLED
;
A
#
# COMPACT_ATOMS: atom_id res chain seq x y z
N MET A 1 -30.42 -5.71 -22.52
CA MET A 1 -29.55 -5.39 -21.37
C MET A 1 -30.32 -4.49 -20.43
N PRO A 2 -30.39 -4.80 -19.13
CA PRO A 2 -30.92 -3.87 -18.13
C PRO A 2 -30.09 -2.58 -18.12
N ARG A 3 -30.74 -1.41 -17.97
CA ARG A 3 -30.05 -0.14 -17.74
C ARG A 3 -29.56 -0.08 -16.30
N LEU A 4 -28.49 0.69 -16.03
CA LEU A 4 -27.92 0.84 -14.69
C LEU A 4 -28.97 1.31 -13.66
N ASP A 5 -29.93 2.11 -14.11
CA ASP A 5 -31.06 2.61 -13.33
C ASP A 5 -32.00 1.49 -12.85
N ASP A 6 -32.14 0.42 -13.65
CA ASP A 6 -32.97 -0.75 -13.32
C ASP A 6 -32.36 -1.59 -12.17
N LEU A 7 -31.04 -1.46 -11.94
CA LEU A 7 -30.31 -2.12 -10.87
C LEU A 7 -30.34 -1.30 -9.58
N ALA A 8 -30.23 0.02 -9.70
CA ALA A 8 -30.29 0.93 -8.56
C ALA A 8 -31.67 0.93 -7.87
N ALA A 9 -32.75 0.79 -8.65
CA ALA A 9 -34.12 0.74 -8.13
C ALA A 9 -34.45 -0.55 -7.32
N LYS A 10 -33.56 -1.55 -7.33
CA LYS A 10 -33.73 -2.84 -6.63
C LYS A 10 -32.79 -3.03 -5.44
N ALA A 11 -31.88 -2.09 -5.18
CA ALA A 11 -31.01 -2.18 -4.03
C ALA A 11 -31.78 -1.75 -2.78
N GLU A 12 -31.90 -2.65 -1.81
CA GLU A 12 -32.20 -2.27 -0.42
C GLU A 12 -31.16 -1.25 0.06
N ASP A 13 -31.53 -0.41 1.04
CA ASP A 13 -30.61 0.58 1.60
C ASP A 13 -29.28 -0.10 1.95
N PRO A 14 -28.14 0.37 1.41
CA PRO A 14 -26.88 -0.35 1.52
C PRO A 14 -26.48 -0.42 2.99
N VAL A 15 -26.36 -1.65 3.51
CA VAL A 15 -25.79 -1.91 4.83
C VAL A 15 -24.36 -1.33 4.83
N PRO A 16 -24.02 -0.43 5.77
CA PRO A 16 -22.68 0.13 5.84
C PRO A 16 -21.64 -0.98 5.97
N ALA A 17 -20.60 -0.93 5.13
CA ALA A 17 -19.51 -1.89 5.22
C ALA A 17 -18.87 -1.79 6.62
N PRO A 18 -18.70 -2.91 7.35
CA PRO A 18 -18.13 -2.88 8.70
C PRO A 18 -16.62 -2.60 8.72
N ARG A 19 -15.95 -2.75 7.56
CA ARG A 19 -14.52 -2.52 7.39
C ARG A 19 -14.28 -1.09 6.93
N HIS A 20 -13.60 -0.31 7.75
CA HIS A 20 -13.26 1.08 7.43
C HIS A 20 -11.93 1.19 6.70
N GLU A 21 -11.03 0.22 6.89
CA GLU A 21 -9.64 0.27 6.46
C GLU A 21 -9.22 -0.93 5.61
N ILE A 22 -8.36 -0.70 4.62
CA ILE A 22 -7.80 -1.70 3.72
C ILE A 22 -6.31 -1.42 3.58
N VAL A 23 -5.49 -2.40 3.95
CA VAL A 23 -4.04 -2.39 3.72
C VAL A 23 -3.72 -2.98 2.35
N TYR A 24 -2.88 -2.29 1.59
CA TYR A 24 -2.35 -2.75 0.31
C TYR A 24 -0.90 -3.16 0.48
N LEU A 25 -0.65 -4.45 0.28
CA LEU A 25 0.70 -5.02 0.24
C LEU A 25 1.11 -5.22 -1.23
N THR A 26 2.39 -5.02 -1.51
CA THR A 26 3.03 -5.41 -2.77
C THR A 26 3.31 -6.91 -2.77
N ASP A 27 3.83 -7.41 -3.89
CA ASP A 27 4.19 -8.82 -4.11
C ASP A 27 5.31 -9.32 -3.18
N ASP A 28 6.21 -8.44 -2.73
CA ASP A 28 7.21 -8.68 -1.68
C ASP A 28 6.68 -8.42 -0.25
N ALA A 29 5.36 -8.30 -0.10
CA ALA A 29 4.65 -8.00 1.15
C ALA A 29 4.98 -6.63 1.79
N TYR A 30 5.57 -5.70 1.04
CA TYR A 30 5.78 -4.34 1.51
C TYR A 30 4.46 -3.54 1.54
N PRO A 31 4.17 -2.77 2.61
CA PRO A 31 2.94 -2.01 2.70
C PRO A 31 2.99 -0.70 1.89
N SER A 32 2.55 -0.79 0.64
CA SER A 32 2.58 0.34 -0.29
C SER A 32 1.51 1.39 0.02
N ALA A 33 0.34 1.01 0.53
CA ALA A 33 -0.73 1.96 0.79
C ALA A 33 -1.71 1.48 1.87
N LEU A 34 -2.46 2.44 2.41
CA LEU A 34 -3.63 2.20 3.25
C LEU A 34 -4.80 3.02 2.68
N ARG A 35 -5.97 2.40 2.55
CA ARG A 35 -7.23 3.12 2.40
C ARG A 35 -7.98 3.10 3.72
N PHE A 36 -8.55 4.23 4.11
CA PHE A 36 -9.59 4.27 5.14
C PHE A 36 -10.70 5.24 4.74
N ASP A 37 -11.94 4.80 4.86
CA ASP A 37 -13.11 5.51 4.36
C ASP A 37 -12.92 5.96 2.89
N ASP A 38 -12.99 7.27 2.63
CA ASP A 38 -12.77 7.88 1.32
C ASP A 38 -11.29 8.17 1.02
N TRP A 39 -10.40 8.04 2.00
CA TRP A 39 -8.99 8.41 1.87
C TRP A 39 -8.12 7.23 1.47
N LYS A 40 -7.15 7.47 0.60
CA LYS A 40 -6.04 6.55 0.35
C LYS A 40 -4.72 7.28 0.56
N VAL A 41 -3.84 6.66 1.34
CA VAL A 41 -2.50 7.15 1.64
C VAL A 41 -1.50 6.16 1.04
N ILE A 42 -0.64 6.65 0.16
CA ILE A 42 0.36 5.82 -0.55
C ILE A 42 1.74 6.15 0.01
N PHE A 43 2.40 5.15 0.58
CA PHE A 43 3.74 5.23 1.17
C PHE A 43 4.84 4.87 0.16
N GLY A 44 4.53 4.10 -0.87
CA GLY A 44 5.43 3.86 -1.98
C GLY A 44 4.69 3.63 -3.30
N GLU A 45 5.36 3.94 -4.41
CA GLU A 45 4.77 3.86 -5.74
C GLU A 45 5.67 3.12 -6.74
N GLN A 46 5.06 2.43 -7.69
CA GLN A 46 5.73 1.89 -8.88
C GLN A 46 5.58 2.92 -10.01
N ARG A 47 6.68 3.57 -10.38
CA ARG A 47 6.69 4.62 -11.42
C ARG A 47 6.78 4.06 -12.84
N ALA A 48 7.27 2.83 -12.98
CA ALA A 48 7.34 2.19 -14.28
C ALA A 48 5.93 1.79 -14.76
N LYS A 49 5.80 1.63 -16.08
CA LYS A 49 4.55 1.23 -16.74
C LYS A 49 4.79 0.02 -17.63
N GLY A 50 3.77 -0.82 -17.84
CA GLY A 50 3.87 -2.04 -18.63
C GLY A 50 4.82 -3.07 -18.02
N ALA A 51 5.54 -3.84 -18.85
CA ALA A 51 6.44 -4.90 -18.38
C ALA A 51 7.64 -4.38 -17.55
N ARG A 52 7.97 -3.09 -17.65
CA ARG A 52 9.09 -2.49 -16.90
C ARG A 52 8.89 -2.49 -15.39
N VAL A 53 7.66 -2.66 -14.89
CA VAL A 53 7.37 -2.74 -13.44
C VAL A 53 8.13 -3.86 -12.74
N TRP A 54 8.56 -4.88 -13.49
CA TRP A 54 9.32 -6.03 -12.96
C TRP A 54 10.83 -5.81 -12.94
N SER A 55 11.32 -4.74 -13.57
CA SER A 55 12.77 -4.43 -13.66
C SER A 55 13.13 -3.13 -12.96
N GLU A 56 12.13 -2.36 -12.54
CA GLU A 56 12.31 -1.04 -11.93
C GLU A 56 11.95 -1.09 -10.45
N PRO A 57 12.75 -0.44 -9.59
CA PRO A 57 12.51 -0.46 -8.16
C PRO A 57 11.22 0.26 -7.78
N PHE A 58 10.58 -0.23 -6.72
CA PHE A 58 9.52 0.49 -6.05
C PHE A 58 10.10 1.72 -5.32
N VAL A 59 9.43 2.86 -5.39
CA VAL A 59 9.92 4.10 -4.79
C VAL A 59 9.23 4.33 -3.45
N SER A 60 9.99 4.26 -2.35
CA SER A 60 9.49 4.68 -1.03
C SER A 60 9.43 6.21 -0.93
N LEU A 61 8.31 6.73 -0.47
CA LEU A 61 8.04 8.16 -0.40
C LEU A 61 8.32 8.71 0.99
N ARG A 62 9.13 9.77 1.07
CA ARG A 62 9.37 10.50 2.34
C ARG A 62 8.14 11.21 2.87
N SER A 63 7.30 11.68 1.96
CA SER A 63 5.98 12.21 2.27
C SER A 63 4.97 11.38 1.49
N PRO A 64 3.98 10.74 2.14
CA PRO A 64 3.00 9.90 1.46
C PRO A 64 2.09 10.70 0.54
N LEU A 65 1.70 10.14 -0.61
CA LEU A 65 0.61 10.71 -1.40
C LEU A 65 -0.70 10.55 -0.63
N ILE A 66 -1.59 11.52 -0.80
CA ILE A 66 -2.91 11.52 -0.18
C ILE A 66 -3.92 11.65 -1.31
N LEU A 67 -4.92 10.79 -1.34
CA LEU A 67 -5.95 10.75 -2.36
C LEU A 67 -7.32 10.66 -1.68
N ASN A 68 -8.35 11.21 -2.33
CA ASN A 68 -9.72 11.01 -1.92
C ASN A 68 -10.45 10.25 -3.03
N LEU A 69 -10.71 8.96 -2.82
CA LEU A 69 -11.25 8.05 -3.84
C LEU A 69 -12.71 8.35 -4.20
N ARG A 70 -13.46 9.06 -3.34
CA ARG A 70 -14.80 9.55 -3.70
C ARG A 70 -14.74 10.65 -4.76
N ARG A 71 -13.68 11.47 -4.74
CA ARG A 71 -13.49 12.59 -5.67
C ARG A 71 -12.63 12.22 -6.88
N ASP A 72 -11.64 11.36 -6.67
CA ASP A 72 -10.67 10.90 -7.66
C ASP A 72 -10.57 9.37 -7.62
N PRO A 73 -11.57 8.65 -8.15
CA PRO A 73 -11.62 7.19 -8.09
C PRO A 73 -10.51 6.52 -8.92
N PHE A 74 -9.86 7.26 -9.82
CA PHE A 74 -8.81 6.76 -10.71
C PHE A 74 -7.40 7.25 -10.33
N GLU A 75 -7.27 7.94 -9.19
CA GLU A 75 -5.97 8.32 -8.61
C GLU A 75 -5.11 9.18 -9.55
N ARG A 76 -5.76 10.05 -10.34
CA ARG A 76 -5.12 10.84 -11.41
C ARG A 76 -4.54 12.15 -10.93
N ALA A 77 -5.03 12.69 -9.81
CA ALA A 77 -4.66 14.03 -9.36
C ALA A 77 -3.14 14.25 -9.23
N PRO A 78 -2.30 13.30 -8.77
CA PRO A 78 -0.85 13.49 -8.69
C PRO A 78 -0.17 13.75 -10.04
N GLU A 79 -0.69 13.17 -11.13
CA GLU A 79 -0.15 13.33 -12.49
C GLU A 79 -0.82 14.49 -13.25
N GLU A 80 -2.15 14.63 -13.12
CA GLU A 80 -2.95 15.49 -14.01
C GLU A 80 -3.34 16.85 -13.40
N SER A 81 -3.27 17.02 -12.07
CA SER A 81 -3.74 18.24 -11.41
C SER A 81 -2.60 19.20 -11.07
N THR A 82 -2.75 20.46 -11.49
CA THR A 82 -1.80 21.54 -11.14
C THR A 82 -1.79 21.87 -9.64
N ASN A 83 -2.93 21.74 -8.95
CA ASN A 83 -3.10 22.16 -7.56
C ASN A 83 -2.99 21.02 -6.55
N TYR A 84 -2.65 19.80 -6.99
CA TYR A 84 -2.63 18.62 -6.14
C TYR A 84 -1.70 18.78 -4.92
N TYR A 85 -0.51 19.34 -5.10
CA TYR A 85 0.46 19.45 -4.01
C TYR A 85 0.02 20.43 -2.92
N GLU A 86 -0.61 21.55 -3.29
CA GLU A 86 -1.20 22.48 -2.31
C GLU A 86 -2.38 21.82 -1.58
N TRP A 87 -3.26 21.14 -2.33
CA TRP A 87 -4.38 20.41 -1.75
C TRP A 87 -3.90 19.32 -0.77
N ARG A 88 -2.88 18.55 -1.14
CA ARG A 88 -2.27 17.50 -0.32
C ARG A 88 -1.70 18.07 0.98
N LEU A 89 -1.01 19.21 0.93
CA LEU A 89 -0.48 19.87 2.14
C LEU A 89 -1.60 20.31 3.09
N LYS A 90 -2.71 20.85 2.55
CA LYS A 90 -3.90 21.20 3.35
C LYS A 90 -4.58 19.99 4.00
N HIS A 91 -4.33 18.79 3.47
CA HIS A 91 -4.88 17.53 3.97
C HIS A 91 -3.85 16.63 4.65
N ALA A 92 -2.68 17.17 5.03
CA ALA A 92 -1.63 16.41 5.71
C ALA A 92 -2.10 15.76 7.03
N PHE A 93 -3.17 16.28 7.65
CA PHE A 93 -3.80 15.69 8.84
C PHE A 93 -4.29 14.24 8.63
N VAL A 94 -4.48 13.79 7.38
CA VAL A 94 -4.88 12.43 7.02
C VAL A 94 -3.76 11.40 7.30
N ILE A 95 -2.50 11.84 7.36
CA ILE A 95 -1.34 10.94 7.49
C ILE A 95 -1.32 10.24 8.86
N ALA A 96 -1.54 10.97 9.96
CA ALA A 96 -1.43 10.39 11.30
C ALA A 96 -2.51 9.30 11.57
N PRO A 97 -3.80 9.49 11.22
CA PRO A 97 -4.78 8.41 11.28
C PRO A 97 -4.41 7.19 10.44
N ALA A 98 -3.88 7.39 9.22
CA ALA A 98 -3.39 6.28 8.41
C ALA A 98 -2.29 5.47 9.11
N GLN A 99 -1.32 6.14 9.71
CA GLN A 99 -0.27 5.46 10.48
C GLN A 99 -0.86 4.69 11.68
N GLY A 100 -1.88 5.23 12.34
CA GLY A 100 -2.60 4.56 13.44
C GLY A 100 -3.26 3.25 13.01
N TYR A 101 -4.07 3.27 11.96
CA TYR A 101 -4.68 2.05 11.40
C TYR A 101 -3.63 1.05 10.93
N PHE A 102 -2.55 1.54 10.32
CA PHE A 102 -1.46 0.68 9.89
C PHE A 102 -0.74 0.02 11.06
N SER A 103 -0.54 0.74 12.17
CA SER A 103 0.00 0.20 13.43
C SER A 103 -0.90 -0.90 13.99
N LEU A 104 -2.22 -0.70 14.01
CA LEU A 104 -3.17 -1.72 14.47
C LEU A 104 -3.09 -2.99 13.63
N PHE A 105 -2.97 -2.85 12.30
CA PHE A 105 -2.75 -3.98 11.42
C PHE A 105 -1.44 -4.71 11.76
N LEU A 106 -0.33 -3.99 11.93
CA LEU A 106 0.95 -4.59 12.29
C LEU A 106 0.92 -5.28 13.65
N ASP A 107 0.20 -4.72 14.62
CA ASP A 107 0.06 -5.30 15.95
C ASP A 107 -0.62 -6.68 15.91
N THR A 108 -1.49 -6.95 14.91
CA THR A 108 -2.09 -8.29 14.73
C THR A 108 -1.06 -9.38 14.49
N PHE A 109 0.12 -9.07 13.95
CA PHE A 109 1.17 -10.06 13.74
C PHE A 109 1.81 -10.56 15.04
N ARG A 110 1.56 -9.91 16.18
CA ARG A 110 1.93 -10.46 17.50
C ARG A 110 1.12 -11.71 17.83
N ASP A 111 -0.18 -11.69 17.51
CA ASP A 111 -1.10 -12.82 17.73
C ASP A 111 -1.07 -13.81 16.56
N TYR A 112 -0.82 -13.30 15.35
CA TYR A 112 -0.85 -14.05 14.09
C TYR A 112 0.46 -13.86 13.31
N PRO A 113 1.59 -14.40 13.77
CA PRO A 113 2.88 -14.18 13.14
C PRO A 113 2.92 -14.68 11.68
N PRO A 114 3.65 -13.99 10.78
CA PRO A 114 3.83 -14.43 9.41
C PRO A 114 4.43 -15.84 9.37
N ARG A 115 3.79 -16.75 8.63
CA ARG A 115 4.24 -18.16 8.52
C ARG A 115 5.20 -18.40 7.37
N GLN A 116 5.30 -17.45 6.44
CA GLN A 116 6.14 -17.55 5.26
C GLN A 116 6.86 -16.22 5.04
N ILE A 117 8.16 -16.30 4.75
CA ILE A 117 8.96 -15.15 4.34
C ILE A 117 8.51 -14.74 2.93
N PRO A 118 8.25 -13.45 2.66
CA PRO A 118 7.89 -13.00 1.32
C PRO A 118 8.93 -13.44 0.29
N ALA A 119 8.48 -13.82 -0.89
CA ALA A 119 9.39 -14.17 -1.96
C ALA A 119 10.14 -12.90 -2.42
N SER A 120 11.45 -13.01 -2.61
CA SER A 120 12.26 -11.99 -3.26
C SER A 120 12.72 -12.51 -4.62
N PHE A 121 12.60 -11.67 -5.66
CA PHE A 121 13.17 -11.94 -6.98
C PHE A 121 14.64 -11.52 -7.09
N GLY A 122 15.16 -10.85 -6.06
CA GLY A 122 16.53 -10.34 -6.02
C GLY A 122 17.55 -11.37 -5.52
N ILE A 123 18.83 -10.98 -5.59
CA ILE A 123 19.94 -11.77 -5.07
C ILE A 123 20.17 -11.57 -3.56
N ASP A 124 19.41 -10.68 -2.92
CA ASP A 124 19.63 -10.28 -1.52
C ASP A 124 19.59 -11.46 -0.57
N SER A 125 18.64 -12.39 -0.76
CA SER A 125 18.59 -13.63 0.04
C SER A 125 19.85 -14.48 -0.11
N LEU A 126 20.43 -14.57 -1.32
CA LEU A 126 21.66 -15.33 -1.55
C LEU A 126 22.87 -14.65 -0.91
N LEU A 127 22.90 -13.32 -0.91
CA LEU A 127 23.94 -12.53 -0.24
C LEU A 127 23.82 -12.65 1.28
N GLU A 128 22.62 -12.60 1.84
CA GLU A 128 22.39 -12.81 3.27
C GLU A 128 22.83 -14.20 3.73
N ASP A 129 22.52 -15.24 2.95
CA ASP A 129 22.94 -16.61 3.25
C ASP A 129 24.47 -16.75 3.20
N LEU A 130 25.12 -16.18 2.19
CA LEU A 130 26.59 -16.14 2.11
C LEU A 130 27.22 -15.41 3.30
N VAL A 131 26.67 -14.27 3.72
CA VAL A 131 27.18 -13.52 4.88
C VAL A 131 27.04 -14.35 6.15
N LYS A 132 25.91 -15.02 6.39
CA LYS A 132 25.72 -15.92 7.53
C LYS A 132 26.73 -17.08 7.52
N ASP A 133 26.98 -17.67 6.35
CA ASP A 133 27.96 -18.76 6.21
C ASP A 133 29.38 -18.30 6.56
N LEU A 134 29.79 -17.11 6.10
CA LEU A 134 31.09 -16.52 6.42
C LEU A 134 31.22 -16.19 7.92
N GLU A 135 30.17 -15.68 8.56
CA GLU A 135 30.16 -15.40 10.00
C GLU A 135 30.30 -16.69 10.82
N ASN A 136 29.61 -17.76 10.44
CA ASN A 136 29.71 -19.05 11.12
C ASN A 136 31.10 -19.67 11.01
N MET A 137 31.78 -19.55 9.86
CA MET A 137 33.17 -20.01 9.71
C MET A 137 34.16 -19.24 10.58
N ASN A 138 33.97 -17.93 10.76
CA ASN A 138 34.82 -17.09 11.62
C ASN A 138 34.60 -17.33 13.13
N LEU A 139 33.54 -18.05 13.52
CA LEU A 139 33.25 -18.39 14.92
C LEU A 139 33.83 -19.77 15.32
N GLU A 140 34.36 -20.53 14.36
CA GLU A 140 35.01 -21.83 14.60
C GLU A 140 36.54 -21.73 14.78
N ASP A 141 37.13 -20.54 14.65
CA ASP A 141 38.55 -20.19 14.91
C ASP A 141 38.75 -19.53 16.28
#